data_AF-A0AA89CAE6-F1
#
_entry.id   AF-A0AA89CAE6-F1
#
_cell.length_a   1.000
_cell.length_b   1.000
_cell.length_c   1.000
_cell.angle_alpha   90.00
_cell.angle_beta   90.00
_cell.angle_gamma   90.00
#
_symmetry.space_group_name_H-M   'P 1'
#
loop_
_entity.id
_entity.type
_entity.pdbx_description
1 polymer ?
#
loop_
_entity_poly.entity_id
_entity_poly.type
_entity_poly.pdbx_seq_one_letter_code
_entity_poly.pdbx_strand_id
1 'polypeptide(L)' 'MNPRQTTLQDGEYWAVCKERNDLAAAVNGHGAVYPRTRMTVRDGVAVFHRGGDTLWTCRAHYAFANFTIDPA' A
#
# COMPACT_ATOMS: atom_id res chain seq x y z
N MET A 1 -27.89 2.28 1.52
CA MET A 1 -26.75 3.14 1.12
C MET A 1 -25.67 2.95 2.17
N ASN A 2 -24.59 2.25 1.84
CA ASN A 2 -23.65 1.70 2.82
C ASN A 2 -22.55 2.74 3.13
N PRO A 3 -22.37 3.22 4.37
CA PRO A 3 -21.41 4.28 4.68
C PRO A 3 -20.00 3.71 4.84
N ARG A 4 -19.35 3.30 3.75
CA ARG A 4 -17.91 2.92 3.74
C ARG A 4 -17.22 3.22 2.40
N GLN A 5 -17.42 4.42 1.84
CA GLN A 5 -16.63 4.90 0.69
C GLN A 5 -15.16 5.22 1.05
N THR A 6 -14.54 4.46 1.96
CA THR A 6 -13.15 4.66 2.42
C THR A 6 -12.31 3.37 2.30
N THR A 7 -12.74 2.45 1.45
CA THR A 7 -11.99 1.24 1.12
C THR A 7 -11.75 1.28 -0.38
N LEU A 8 -10.47 1.38 -0.77
CA LEU A 8 -10.03 1.13 -2.14
C LEU A 8 -10.78 -0.08 -2.70
N GLN A 9 -11.21 0.02 -3.96
CA GLN A 9 -11.84 -1.11 -4.62
C GLN A 9 -10.82 -2.24 -4.75
N ASP A 10 -11.33 -3.46 -4.88
CA ASP A 10 -10.44 -4.59 -5.12
C ASP A 10 -9.80 -4.44 -6.51
N GLY A 11 -8.47 -4.49 -6.56
CA GLY A 11 -7.73 -4.15 -7.76
C GLY A 11 -6.23 -4.00 -7.51
N GLU A 12 -5.47 -3.81 -8.58
CA GLU A 12 -4.05 -3.51 -8.50
C GLU A 12 -3.81 -2.01 -8.48
N TYR A 13 -2.88 -1.63 -7.61
CA TYR A 13 -2.49 -0.25 -7.37
C TYR A 13 -0.97 -0.18 -7.18
N TRP A 14 -0.43 1.01 -7.38
CA TRP A 14 0.91 1.37 -6.98
C TRP A 14 0.86 2.15 -5.67
N ALA A 15 1.52 1.60 -4.65
CA ALA A 15 1.77 2.33 -3.43
C ALA A 15 3.14 3.01 -3.52
N VAL A 16 3.14 4.33 -3.41
CA VAL A 16 4.34 5.17 -3.40
C VAL A 16 4.54 5.69 -1.97
N CYS A 17 5.73 5.45 -1.44
CA CYS A 17 6.11 5.92 -0.12
C CYS A 17 6.31 7.45 -0.18
N LYS A 18 5.56 8.20 0.63
CA LYS A 18 5.72 9.66 0.75
C LYS A 18 6.96 10.06 1.56
N GLU A 19 7.62 9.10 2.19
CA GLU A 19 8.78 9.35 3.03
C GLU A 19 9.97 9.84 2.20
N ARG A 20 10.64 10.88 2.72
CA ARG A 20 11.75 11.54 2.03
C ARG A 20 12.95 10.64 1.80
N ASN A 21 13.20 9.70 2.71
CA ASN A 21 14.41 8.87 2.72
C ASN A 21 14.07 7.40 2.91
N ASP A 22 14.83 6.53 2.25
CA ASP A 22 14.81 5.07 2.37
C ASP A 22 14.99 4.61 3.82
N LEU A 23 15.82 5.31 4.59
CA LEU A 23 16.11 5.00 5.99
C LEU A 23 14.89 5.23 6.89
N ALA A 24 14.11 6.31 6.66
CA ALA A 24 12.89 6.56 7.41
C ALA A 24 11.83 5.49 7.09
N ALA A 25 11.71 5.15 5.80
CA ALA A 25 10.83 4.07 5.38
C ALA A 25 11.27 2.75 6.02
N ALA A 26 12.56 2.39 6.01
CA ALA A 26 13.06 1.17 6.62
C ALA A 26 12.81 1.14 8.14
N VAL A 27 13.00 2.26 8.85
CA VAL A 27 12.75 2.38 10.30
C VAL A 27 11.27 2.22 10.63
N ASN A 28 10.37 2.68 9.76
CA ASN A 28 8.92 2.51 9.90
C ASN A 28 8.41 1.14 9.38
N GLY A 29 9.28 0.27 8.88
CA GLY A 29 8.90 -1.01 8.24
C GLY A 29 8.35 -0.86 6.81
N HIS A 30 8.40 0.35 6.26
CA HIS A 30 8.01 0.72 4.90
C HIS A 30 9.17 0.60 3.88
N GLY A 31 10.38 0.20 4.30
CA GLY A 31 11.54 0.11 3.42
C GLY A 31 11.32 -0.83 2.23
N ALA A 32 10.47 -1.85 2.40
CA ALA A 32 10.10 -2.77 1.34
C ALA A 32 9.19 -2.14 0.26
N VAL A 33 8.45 -1.09 0.63
CA VAL A 33 7.51 -0.31 -0.22
C VAL A 33 8.23 0.83 -0.95
N TYR A 34 9.37 1.30 -0.41
CA TYR A 34 10.16 2.38 -1.00
C TYR A 34 10.89 1.94 -2.29
N PRO A 35 10.96 2.82 -3.32
CA PRO A 35 10.24 4.10 -3.48
C PRO A 35 8.79 3.92 -3.98
N ARG A 36 8.53 2.82 -4.72
CA ARG A 36 7.23 2.43 -5.24
C ARG A 36 7.16 0.91 -5.25
N THR A 37 6.02 0.36 -4.84
CA THR A 37 5.76 -1.08 -4.93
C THR A 37 4.36 -1.34 -5.46
N ARG A 38 4.13 -2.56 -5.96
CA ARG A 38 2.78 -2.98 -6.31
C ARG A 38 2.01 -3.39 -5.06
N MET A 39 0.74 -3.04 -5.07
CA MET A 39 -0.22 -3.31 -4.01
C MET A 39 -1.49 -3.83 -4.65
N THR A 40 -1.98 -4.96 -4.20
CA THR A 40 -3.30 -5.48 -4.60
C THR A 40 -4.25 -5.29 -3.44
N VAL A 41 -5.41 -4.69 -3.66
CA VAL A 41 -6.50 -4.66 -2.69
C VAL A 41 -7.43 -5.81 -2.97
N ARG A 42 -7.75 -6.58 -1.93
CA ARG A 42 -8.74 -7.66 -1.94
C ARG A 42 -9.52 -7.65 -0.65
N ASP A 43 -10.84 -7.56 -0.72
CA ASP A 43 -11.73 -7.52 0.44
C ASP A 43 -11.30 -6.45 1.47
N GLY A 44 -10.87 -5.28 0.99
CA GLY A 44 -10.38 -4.18 1.84
C GLY A 44 -9.03 -4.43 2.53
N VAL A 45 -8.31 -5.49 2.13
CA VAL A 45 -6.95 -5.80 2.56
C VAL A 45 -5.97 -5.42 1.45
N ALA A 46 -4.97 -4.61 1.78
CA ALA A 46 -3.88 -4.22 0.89
C ALA A 46 -2.71 -5.20 1.03
N VAL A 47 -2.36 -5.86 -0.07
CA VAL A 47 -1.27 -6.84 -0.18
C VAL A 47 -0.17 -6.26 -1.06
N PHE A 48 0.94 -5.90 -0.44
CA PHE A 48 2.13 -5.37 -1.10
C PHE A 48 3.00 -6.52 -1.58
N HIS A 49 3.35 -6.48 -2.86
CA HIS A 49 4.15 -7.51 -3.49
C HIS A 49 5.27 -6.88 -4.34
N ARG A 50 6.45 -7.50 -4.35
CA ARG A 50 7.62 -7.06 -5.10
C ARG A 50 8.33 -8.28 -5.67
N GLY A 51 8.58 -8.27 -6.98
CA GLY A 51 9.27 -9.38 -7.65
C GLY A 51 8.51 -10.71 -7.66
N GLY A 52 7.21 -10.73 -7.31
CA GLY A 52 6.39 -11.94 -7.22
C GLY A 52 6.14 -12.41 -5.79
N ASP A 53 6.88 -11.90 -4.81
CA ASP A 53 6.71 -12.23 -3.39
C ASP A 53 5.81 -11.22 -2.68
N THR A 54 4.94 -11.74 -1.79
CA THR A 54 4.18 -10.90 -0.87
C THR A 54 5.10 -10.43 0.24
N LEU A 55 5.40 -9.13 0.24
CA LEU A 55 6.24 -8.51 1.24
C LEU A 55 5.47 -8.22 2.52
N TRP A 56 4.26 -7.68 2.36
CA TRP A 56 3.49 -7.16 3.47
C TRP A 56 2.01 -7.14 3.15
N THR A 57 1.19 -7.42 4.15
CA THR A 57 -0.26 -7.27 4.10
C THR A 57 -0.72 -6.36 5.22
N CYS A 58 -1.50 -5.33 4.90
CA CYS A 58 -2.13 -4.44 5.87
C CYS A 58 -3.55 -4.06 5.43
N ARG A 59 -4.27 -3.29 6.23
CA ARG A 59 -5.62 -2.84 5.86
C ARG A 59 -5.54 -1.73 4.82
N ALA A 60 -6.43 -1.73 3.83
CA ALA A 60 -6.42 -0.76 2.74
C ALA A 60 -6.52 0.71 3.22
N HIS A 61 -7.26 0.98 4.30
CA HIS A 61 -7.34 2.32 4.89
C HIS A 61 -6.00 2.78 5.49
N TYR A 62 -5.23 1.86 6.09
CA TYR A 62 -3.92 2.18 6.66
C TYR A 62 -2.94 2.51 5.54
N ALA A 63 -2.99 1.72 4.46
CA ALA A 63 -2.21 1.99 3.26
C ALA A 63 -2.55 3.38 2.67
N PHE A 64 -3.84 3.70 2.54
CA PHE A 64 -4.28 4.99 1.99
C PHE A 64 -3.91 6.20 2.86
N ALA A 65 -3.86 6.03 4.18
CA ALA A 65 -3.46 7.09 5.10
C ALA A 65 -1.95 7.38 5.06
N ASN A 66 -1.12 6.34 4.92
CA ASN A 66 0.34 6.46 5.03
C ASN A 66 1.06 6.57 3.67
N PHE A 67 0.45 6.06 2.60
CA PHE A 67 1.06 5.98 1.27
C PHE A 67 0.22 6.71 0.23
N THR A 68 0.85 7.16 -0.87
CA THR A 68 0.11 7.58 -2.06
C THR A 68 -0.25 6.33 -2.85
N ILE A 69 -1.54 6.11 -3.09
CA ILE A 69 -2.02 4.95 -3.84
C ILE A 69 -2.55 5.45 -5.18
N ASP A 70 -1.94 4.98 -6.26
CA ASP A 70 -2.28 5.30 -7.64
C ASP A 70 -2.75 4.02 -8.36
N PRO A 71 -3.81 4.05 -9.18
CA PRO A 71 -4.22 2.87 -9.96
C PRO A 71 -3.10 2.37 -10.88
N ALA A 72 -2.99 1.06 -11.06
CA ALA A 72 -1.89 0.42 -11.79
C ALA A 72 -1.91 0.53 -13.31
#